data_AF-A0A960VNG1-F1
#
_entry.id   AF-A0A960VNG1-F1
#
_cell.length_a   1.000
_cell.length_b   1.000
_cell.length_c   1.000
_cell.angle_alpha   90.00
_cell.angle_beta   90.00
_cell.angle_gamma   90.00
#
_symmetry.space_group_name_H-M   'P 1'
#
loop_
_entity.id
_entity.type
_entity.pdbx_description
1 polymer ?
#
loop_
_entity_poly.entity_id
_entity_poly.type
_entity_poly.pdbx_seq_one_letter_code
_entity_poly.pdbx_strand_id
1 'polypeptide(L)'
;RGETAEWLLNYQGGAFLLPDQEPVRREALLRGVRFDAVGAADVARIRGLIAEGNMEAVPLEKAPEIAVYTPPNSTPWDDAVTMALEYAGIPYAQIWDEDVVTGGLADYDWLHLHHEDFTGQYSKFYLTYAGAGWLQDEVGRNQDMARRLGFSDVPALKKAVAEAIREYVADGGFLFAMCSAPETLELALAAGPVDIAAPYS
;
A
#
# COMPACT_ATOMS: atom_id res chain seq x y z
N ARG A 1 -3.11 12.23 -16.68
CA ARG A 1 -3.36 12.03 -18.13
C ARG A 1 -2.37 10.97 -18.58
N GLY A 2 -2.82 9.89 -19.24
CA GLY A 2 -2.01 8.72 -19.59
C GLY A 2 -1.00 9.00 -20.70
N GLU A 3 -0.06 9.91 -20.43
CA GLU A 3 1.08 10.18 -21.30
C GLU A 3 2.15 9.12 -21.06
N THR A 4 2.78 8.65 -22.12
CA THR A 4 3.88 7.69 -22.03
C THR A 4 5.08 8.37 -21.37
N ALA A 5 5.54 7.82 -20.27
CA ALA A 5 6.78 8.22 -19.61
C ALA A 5 7.69 6.99 -19.45
N GLU A 6 8.96 7.23 -19.15
CA GLU A 6 9.89 6.15 -18.81
C GLU A 6 10.59 6.48 -17.51
N TRP A 7 10.63 5.50 -16.61
CA TRP A 7 11.50 5.56 -15.45
C TRP A 7 12.87 4.98 -15.81
N LEU A 8 13.87 5.83 -15.81
CA LEU A 8 15.27 5.47 -16.04
C LEU A 8 15.89 5.08 -14.69
N LEU A 9 15.81 3.80 -14.36
CA LEU A 9 16.36 3.22 -13.14
C LEU A 9 17.87 3.38 -13.10
N ASN A 10 18.40 3.82 -11.96
CA ASN A 10 19.81 4.06 -11.68
C ASN A 10 20.54 5.08 -12.58
N TYR A 11 19.90 5.62 -13.62
CA TYR A 11 20.42 6.76 -14.38
C TYR A 11 20.26 8.02 -13.52
N GLN A 12 21.39 8.64 -13.13
CA GLN A 12 21.43 9.80 -12.22
C GLN A 12 20.71 9.57 -10.86
N GLY A 13 20.70 8.33 -10.37
CA GLY A 13 19.99 7.96 -9.15
C GLY A 13 18.50 7.68 -9.34
N GLY A 14 18.02 7.69 -10.59
CA GLY A 14 16.61 7.55 -10.96
C GLY A 14 16.11 8.84 -11.60
N ALA A 15 15.69 8.77 -12.86
CA ALA A 15 15.15 9.91 -13.59
C ALA A 15 13.91 9.51 -14.39
N PHE A 16 13.09 10.49 -14.77
CA PHE A 16 11.95 10.26 -15.65
C PHE A 16 12.17 10.96 -17.00
N LEU A 17 11.96 10.22 -18.08
CA LEU A 17 11.93 10.76 -19.44
C LEU A 17 10.48 10.90 -19.87
N LEU A 18 10.07 12.12 -20.24
CA LEU A 18 8.72 12.43 -20.69
C LEU A 18 8.76 13.27 -21.96
N PRO A 19 7.69 13.25 -22.78
CA PRO A 19 7.52 14.20 -23.88
C PRO A 19 7.59 15.64 -23.38
N ASP A 20 8.33 16.49 -24.11
CA ASP A 20 8.53 17.88 -23.73
C ASP A 20 7.28 18.73 -24.01
N GLN A 21 6.40 18.83 -23.02
CA GLN A 21 5.13 19.55 -23.12
C GLN A 21 5.07 20.76 -22.17
N GLU A 22 4.50 21.88 -22.64
CA GLU A 22 4.38 23.10 -21.83
C GLU A 22 3.62 22.91 -20.51
N PRO A 23 2.49 22.18 -20.45
CA PRO A 23 1.80 21.93 -19.19
C PRO A 23 2.66 21.18 -18.16
N VAL A 24 3.45 20.19 -18.61
CA VAL A 24 4.34 19.40 -17.75
C VAL A 24 5.47 20.27 -17.20
N ARG A 25 6.11 21.09 -18.04
CA ARG A 25 7.14 22.04 -17.60
C ARG A 25 6.60 23.03 -16.57
N ARG A 26 5.40 23.56 -16.80
CA ARG A 26 4.76 24.52 -15.90
C ARG A 26 4.48 23.89 -14.52
N GLU A 27 3.96 22.67 -14.50
CA GLU A 27 3.69 21.94 -13.26
C GLU A 27 4.99 21.59 -12.52
N ALA A 28 6.02 21.12 -13.23
CA ALA A 28 7.32 20.84 -12.65
C ALA A 28 7.94 22.09 -11.98
N LEU A 29 7.88 23.25 -12.64
CA LEU A 29 8.32 24.52 -12.05
C LEU A 29 7.52 24.89 -10.80
N LEU A 30 6.18 24.75 -10.83
CA LEU A 30 5.31 25.04 -9.70
C LEU A 30 5.63 24.15 -8.48
N ARG A 31 5.99 22.88 -8.74
CA ARG A 31 6.35 21.89 -7.72
C ARG A 31 7.82 21.93 -7.31
N GLY A 32 8.64 22.82 -7.88
CA GLY A 32 10.07 22.89 -7.61
C GLY A 32 10.86 21.68 -8.13
N VAL A 33 10.31 20.93 -9.09
CA VAL A 33 10.97 19.79 -9.74
C VAL A 33 11.89 20.31 -10.84
N ARG A 34 13.18 19.96 -10.77
CA ARG A 34 14.16 20.29 -11.80
C ARG A 34 13.97 19.36 -13.01
N PHE A 35 14.06 19.94 -14.20
CA PHE A 35 14.09 19.20 -15.47
C PHE A 35 15.09 19.86 -16.44
N ASP A 36 15.60 19.06 -17.37
CA ASP A 36 16.48 19.52 -18.44
C ASP A 36 15.91 19.02 -19.78
N ALA A 37 15.83 19.91 -20.79
CA ALA A 37 15.38 19.52 -22.12
C ALA A 37 16.48 18.74 -22.84
N VAL A 38 16.14 17.57 -23.38
CA VAL A 38 17.07 16.67 -24.07
C VAL A 38 16.67 16.46 -25.51
N GLY A 39 17.63 16.58 -26.44
CA GLY A 39 17.40 16.30 -27.85
C GLY A 39 17.48 14.81 -28.17
N ALA A 40 17.09 14.41 -29.38
CA ALA A 40 17.16 13.01 -29.82
C ALA A 40 18.57 12.40 -29.69
N ALA A 41 19.62 13.20 -29.94
CA ALA A 41 21.01 12.76 -29.78
C ALA A 41 21.37 12.50 -28.30
N ASP A 42 20.90 13.34 -27.38
CA ASP A 42 21.09 13.15 -25.95
C ASP A 42 20.35 11.91 -25.46
N VAL A 43 19.11 11.72 -25.90
CA VAL A 43 18.31 10.52 -25.58
C VAL A 43 19.04 9.26 -26.07
N ALA A 44 19.55 9.24 -27.30
CA ALA A 44 20.32 8.10 -27.81
C ALA A 44 21.57 7.81 -26.95
N ARG A 45 22.28 8.85 -26.49
CA ARG A 45 23.41 8.69 -25.57
C ARG A 45 22.96 8.14 -24.21
N ILE A 46 21.87 8.65 -23.64
CA ILE A 46 21.30 8.16 -22.38
C ILE A 46 20.95 6.68 -22.50
N ARG A 47 20.32 6.27 -23.60
CA ARG A 47 20.02 4.85 -23.86
C ARG A 47 21.28 3.99 -23.97
N GLY A 48 22.33 4.49 -24.61
CA GLY A 48 23.62 3.80 -24.64
C GLY A 48 24.20 3.57 -23.24
N LEU A 49 24.19 4.61 -22.39
CA LEU A 49 24.63 4.49 -20.99
C LEU A 49 23.79 3.49 -20.19
N ILE A 50 22.47 3.49 -20.40
CA ILE A 50 21.57 2.55 -19.73
C ILE A 50 21.91 1.11 -20.14
N ALA A 51 22.05 0.85 -21.44
CA ALA A 51 22.32 -0.48 -21.97
C ALA A 51 23.69 -1.07 -21.55
N GLU A 52 24.68 -0.20 -21.30
CA GLU A 52 26.04 -0.61 -20.90
C GLU A 52 26.22 -0.70 -19.37
N GLY A 53 25.26 -0.20 -18.59
CA GLY A 53 25.36 -0.08 -17.13
C GLY A 53 24.40 -0.97 -16.35
N ASN A 54 24.47 -0.90 -15.02
CA ASN A 54 23.46 -1.48 -14.12
C ASN A 54 22.24 -0.53 -14.01
N MET A 55 21.57 -0.32 -15.14
CA MET A 55 20.45 0.61 -15.31
C MET A 55 19.36 -0.07 -16.13
N GLU A 56 18.14 0.47 -16.09
CA GLU A 56 17.00 -0.07 -16.83
C GLU A 56 16.05 1.06 -17.23
N ALA A 57 15.34 0.91 -18.34
CA ALA A 57 14.31 1.87 -18.74
C ALA A 57 12.94 1.20 -18.70
N VAL A 58 12.14 1.58 -17.70
CA VAL A 58 10.82 1.00 -17.46
C VAL A 58 9.75 1.92 -18.05
N PRO A 59 8.95 1.45 -19.03
CA PRO A 59 7.85 2.23 -19.56
C PRO A 59 6.74 2.39 -18.52
N LEU A 60 6.15 3.58 -18.49
CA LEU A 60 5.05 3.97 -17.61
C LEU A 60 3.84 4.34 -18.48
N GLU A 61 2.77 3.55 -18.38
CA GLU A 61 1.59 3.69 -19.25
C GLU A 61 0.37 4.27 -18.51
N LYS A 62 0.15 3.84 -17.28
CA LYS A 62 -0.95 4.26 -16.42
C LYS A 62 -0.43 4.48 -15.00
N ALA A 63 -0.94 5.52 -14.33
CA ALA A 63 -0.73 5.66 -12.89
C ALA A 63 -1.46 4.52 -12.15
N PRO A 64 -0.83 3.89 -11.15
CA PRO A 64 -1.47 2.83 -10.39
C PRO A 64 -2.62 3.41 -9.56
N GLU A 65 -3.73 2.67 -9.48
CA GLU A 65 -4.77 2.91 -8.47
C GLU A 65 -4.29 2.35 -7.14
N ILE A 66 -4.20 3.19 -6.11
CA ILE A 66 -3.62 2.84 -4.80
C ILE A 66 -4.74 2.69 -3.77
N ALA A 67 -4.76 1.56 -3.07
CA ALA A 67 -5.52 1.36 -1.86
C ALA A 67 -4.61 1.36 -0.62
N VAL A 68 -5.06 2.02 0.44
CA VAL A 68 -4.45 1.98 1.77
C VAL A 68 -5.42 1.29 2.69
N TYR A 69 -4.98 0.19 3.29
CA TYR A 69 -5.77 -0.49 4.31
C TYR A 69 -5.77 0.35 5.59
N THR A 70 -6.93 0.82 6.02
CA THR A 70 -7.06 1.76 7.14
C THR A 70 -8.31 1.45 7.97
N PRO A 71 -8.15 1.04 9.23
CA PRO A 71 -9.27 0.92 10.15
C PRO A 71 -10.02 2.26 10.32
N PRO A 72 -11.35 2.23 10.56
CA PRO A 72 -12.12 3.42 10.87
C PRO A 72 -11.54 4.13 12.10
N ASN A 73 -11.43 5.46 12.01
CA ASN A 73 -10.89 6.35 13.04
C ASN A 73 -9.37 6.30 13.27
N SER A 74 -8.58 5.72 12.35
CA SER A 74 -7.13 5.93 12.36
C SER A 74 -6.79 7.41 12.18
N THR A 75 -5.80 7.92 12.93
CA THR A 75 -5.42 9.33 12.81
C THR A 75 -4.48 9.55 11.62
N PRO A 76 -4.60 10.67 10.88
CA PRO A 76 -3.82 10.86 9.64
C PRO A 76 -2.30 10.89 9.81
N TRP A 77 -1.81 11.22 11.01
CA TRP A 77 -0.37 11.32 11.29
C TRP A 77 0.25 10.02 11.81
N ASP A 78 -0.56 8.97 12.01
CA ASP A 78 -0.06 7.65 12.43
C ASP A 78 0.51 6.84 11.26
N ASP A 79 0.36 7.33 10.01
CA ASP A 79 0.86 6.67 8.81
C ASP A 79 1.71 7.63 7.95
N ALA A 80 3.02 7.35 7.91
CA ALA A 80 3.96 8.16 7.15
C ALA A 80 3.75 8.06 5.62
N VAL A 81 3.16 6.96 5.13
CA VAL A 81 2.91 6.77 3.69
C VAL A 81 1.73 7.59 3.25
N THR A 82 0.62 7.59 3.99
CA THR A 82 -0.53 8.46 3.64
C THR A 82 -0.12 9.94 3.68
N MET A 83 0.67 10.36 4.68
CA MET A 83 1.24 11.71 4.72
C MET A 83 2.11 12.02 3.50
N ALA A 84 2.94 11.07 3.05
CA ALA A 84 3.78 11.26 1.87
C ALA A 84 2.95 11.33 0.57
N LEU A 85 1.94 10.48 0.43
CA LEU A 85 1.01 10.49 -0.70
C LEU A 85 0.24 11.81 -0.77
N GLU A 86 -0.28 12.28 0.37
CA GLU A 86 -0.98 13.57 0.47
C GLU A 86 -0.06 14.75 0.13
N TYR A 87 1.14 14.77 0.70
CA TYR A 87 2.13 15.81 0.40
C TYR A 87 2.51 15.84 -1.09
N ALA A 88 2.64 14.67 -1.73
CA ALA A 88 2.93 14.55 -3.15
C ALA A 88 1.70 14.81 -4.05
N GLY A 89 0.49 14.83 -3.49
CA GLY A 89 -0.77 14.94 -4.23
C GLY A 89 -1.10 13.69 -5.05
N ILE A 90 -0.72 12.51 -4.55
CA ILE A 90 -1.02 11.21 -5.15
C ILE A 90 -2.34 10.70 -4.56
N PRO A 91 -3.38 10.46 -5.39
CA PRO A 91 -4.65 9.97 -4.89
C PRO A 91 -4.53 8.51 -4.42
N TYR A 92 -5.28 8.17 -3.39
CA TYR A 92 -5.43 6.81 -2.89
C TYR A 92 -6.84 6.63 -2.31
N ALA A 93 -7.32 5.39 -2.26
CA ALA A 93 -8.53 5.01 -1.55
C ALA A 93 -8.20 4.44 -0.18
N GLN A 94 -9.03 4.72 0.81
CA GLN A 94 -8.99 4.01 2.09
C GLN A 94 -9.98 2.85 2.03
N ILE A 95 -9.50 1.67 2.35
CA ILE A 95 -10.29 0.44 2.39
C ILE A 95 -10.08 -0.29 3.71
N TRP A 96 -11.01 -1.17 4.09
CA TRP A 96 -10.85 -1.99 5.30
C TRP A 96 -11.39 -3.42 5.11
N ASP A 97 -11.61 -4.12 6.22
CA ASP A 97 -12.04 -5.53 6.26
C ASP A 97 -13.18 -5.86 5.27
N GLU A 98 -14.27 -5.08 5.27
CA GLU A 98 -15.44 -5.31 4.41
C GLU A 98 -15.08 -5.20 2.92
N ASP A 99 -14.33 -4.17 2.51
CA ASP A 99 -13.93 -3.97 1.12
C ASP A 99 -13.03 -5.11 0.62
N VAL A 100 -12.12 -5.57 1.48
CA VAL A 100 -11.18 -6.65 1.14
C VAL A 100 -11.91 -7.99 0.97
N VAL A 101 -12.74 -8.40 1.94
CA VAL A 101 -13.41 -9.71 1.87
C VAL A 101 -14.55 -9.76 0.84
N THR A 102 -15.04 -8.61 0.38
CA THR A 102 -16.05 -8.52 -0.69
C THR A 102 -15.45 -8.41 -2.09
N GLY A 103 -14.12 -8.47 -2.21
CA GLY A 103 -13.41 -8.49 -3.50
C GLY A 103 -13.07 -7.11 -4.07
N GLY A 104 -13.19 -6.04 -3.28
CA GLY A 104 -12.87 -4.67 -3.72
C GLY A 104 -11.41 -4.44 -4.10
N LEU A 105 -10.48 -5.34 -3.74
CA LEU A 105 -9.07 -5.26 -4.14
C LEU A 105 -8.86 -5.32 -5.66
N ALA A 106 -9.80 -5.90 -6.41
CA ALA A 106 -9.69 -6.01 -7.88
C ALA A 106 -9.69 -4.64 -8.59
N ASP A 107 -10.17 -3.58 -7.92
CA ASP A 107 -10.20 -2.22 -8.47
C ASP A 107 -8.86 -1.47 -8.31
N TYR A 108 -7.88 -2.07 -7.61
CA TYR A 108 -6.63 -1.41 -7.24
C TYR A 108 -5.40 -2.14 -7.75
N ASP A 109 -4.44 -1.37 -8.27
CA ASP A 109 -3.16 -1.90 -8.73
C ASP A 109 -2.23 -2.19 -7.55
N TRP A 110 -2.26 -1.34 -6.49
CA TRP A 110 -1.37 -1.40 -5.33
C TRP A 110 -2.15 -1.40 -4.00
N LEU A 111 -1.73 -2.21 -3.03
CA LEU A 111 -2.24 -2.24 -1.66
C LEU A 111 -1.14 -1.88 -0.66
N HIS A 112 -1.39 -0.88 0.19
CA HIS A 112 -0.53 -0.53 1.33
C HIS A 112 -1.10 -1.03 2.66
N LEU A 113 -0.25 -1.68 3.47
CA LEU A 113 -0.56 -2.11 4.83
C LEU A 113 0.42 -1.47 5.83
N HIS A 114 -0.11 -0.86 6.89
CA HIS A 114 0.67 -0.25 7.96
C HIS A 114 0.06 -0.55 9.33
N HIS A 115 0.88 -1.06 10.25
CA HIS A 115 0.52 -1.36 11.65
C HIS A 115 -0.68 -2.30 11.88
N GLU A 116 -1.17 -2.99 10.85
CA GLU A 116 -2.30 -3.91 11.01
C GLU A 116 -1.91 -5.22 11.71
N ASP A 117 -2.84 -5.74 12.52
CA ASP A 117 -2.76 -7.05 13.16
C ASP A 117 -3.71 -8.06 12.49
N PHE A 118 -3.18 -8.82 11.53
CA PHE A 118 -3.93 -9.91 10.88
C PHE A 118 -4.10 -11.16 11.76
N THR A 119 -3.51 -11.21 12.96
CA THR A 119 -3.73 -12.33 13.89
C THR A 119 -5.04 -12.19 14.67
N GLY A 120 -5.58 -10.96 14.78
CA GLY A 120 -6.79 -10.65 15.54
C GLY A 120 -6.60 -10.69 17.06
N GLN A 121 -5.37 -10.58 17.55
CA GLN A 121 -5.03 -10.75 18.97
C GLN A 121 -4.83 -9.42 19.72
N TYR A 122 -4.88 -8.29 19.02
CA TYR A 122 -4.66 -6.95 19.56
C TYR A 122 -3.24 -6.77 20.15
N SER A 123 -2.28 -7.56 19.65
CA SER A 123 -0.89 -7.57 20.10
C SER A 123 -0.71 -7.69 21.63
N LYS A 124 0.47 -7.35 22.13
CA LYS A 124 0.75 -7.22 23.58
C LYS A 124 0.04 -6.01 24.20
N PHE A 125 -0.61 -5.16 23.40
CA PHE A 125 -1.35 -4.02 23.93
C PHE A 125 -2.50 -4.47 24.82
N TYR A 126 -3.13 -5.61 24.52
CA TYR A 126 -4.17 -6.16 25.36
C TYR A 126 -3.70 -6.41 26.81
N LEU A 127 -2.50 -6.93 27.01
CA LEU A 127 -1.96 -7.22 28.34
C LEU A 127 -1.76 -5.97 29.20
N THR A 128 -1.37 -4.86 28.57
CA THR A 128 -0.99 -3.62 29.27
C THR A 128 -2.15 -2.62 29.33
N TYR A 129 -3.03 -2.62 28.33
CA TYR A 129 -4.01 -1.57 28.08
C TYR A 129 -5.46 -2.06 28.01
N ALA A 130 -5.79 -3.30 28.41
CA ALA A 130 -7.18 -3.81 28.41
C ALA A 130 -8.20 -2.90 29.12
N GLY A 131 -7.76 -2.10 30.09
CA GLY A 131 -8.60 -1.12 30.79
C GLY A 131 -8.74 0.24 30.10
N ALA A 132 -8.02 0.49 29.00
CA ALA A 132 -8.03 1.77 28.30
C ALA A 132 -9.21 1.84 27.33
N GLY A 133 -9.96 2.94 27.35
CA GLY A 133 -11.17 3.10 26.52
C GLY A 133 -10.89 2.96 25.03
N TRP A 134 -9.77 3.50 24.53
CA TRP A 134 -9.40 3.39 23.11
C TRP A 134 -9.24 1.93 22.65
N LEU A 135 -8.68 1.06 23.50
CA LEU A 135 -8.50 -0.35 23.15
C LEU A 135 -9.82 -1.10 23.25
N GLN A 136 -10.66 -0.78 24.25
CA GLN A 136 -12.01 -1.36 24.35
C GLN A 136 -12.87 -1.00 23.13
N ASP A 137 -12.75 0.23 22.64
CA ASP A 137 -13.43 0.69 21.43
C ASP A 137 -12.90 -0.01 20.16
N GLU A 138 -11.58 -0.26 20.10
CA GLU A 138 -10.94 -1.01 19.00
C GLU A 138 -11.38 -2.48 18.97
N VAL A 139 -11.37 -3.14 20.13
CA VAL A 139 -11.84 -4.53 20.29
C VAL A 139 -13.32 -4.63 19.92
N GLY A 140 -14.16 -3.74 20.45
CA GLY A 140 -15.59 -3.71 20.15
C GLY A 140 -15.87 -3.53 18.66
N ARG A 141 -15.14 -2.64 17.99
CA ARG A 141 -15.30 -2.40 16.54
C ARG A 141 -14.91 -3.60 15.69
N ASN A 142 -13.79 -4.25 16.00
CA ASN A 142 -13.37 -5.45 15.27
C ASN A 142 -14.37 -6.60 15.49
N GLN A 143 -14.88 -6.78 16.71
CA GLN A 143 -15.92 -7.76 17.02
C GLN A 143 -17.24 -7.46 16.29
N ASP A 144 -17.64 -6.19 16.22
CA ASP A 144 -18.81 -5.75 15.46
C ASP A 144 -18.65 -6.03 13.96
N MET A 145 -17.48 -5.75 13.41
CA MET A 145 -17.17 -6.02 12.00
C MET A 145 -17.21 -7.51 11.69
N ALA A 146 -16.55 -8.35 12.50
CA ALA A 146 -16.58 -9.80 12.36
C ALA A 146 -18.02 -10.34 12.38
N ARG A 147 -18.83 -9.89 13.35
CA ARG A 147 -20.25 -10.28 13.44
C ARG A 147 -21.06 -9.82 12.25
N ARG A 148 -20.87 -8.58 11.78
CA ARG A 148 -21.59 -8.02 10.63
C ARG A 148 -21.30 -8.80 9.35
N LEU A 149 -20.07 -9.24 9.17
CA LEU A 149 -19.62 -10.01 8.01
C LEU A 149 -19.85 -11.53 8.16
N GLY A 150 -20.38 -11.98 9.30
CA GLY A 150 -20.78 -13.37 9.53
C GLY A 150 -19.65 -14.32 9.98
N PHE A 151 -18.53 -13.78 10.46
CA PHE A 151 -17.43 -14.56 11.03
C PHE A 151 -17.67 -14.92 12.50
N SER A 152 -17.07 -16.02 12.96
CA SER A 152 -17.21 -16.49 14.35
C SER A 152 -16.56 -15.54 15.36
N ASP A 153 -15.45 -14.93 14.96
CA ASP A 153 -14.58 -14.10 15.79
C ASP A 153 -13.66 -13.24 14.91
N VAL A 154 -12.88 -12.37 15.55
CA VAL A 154 -11.96 -11.45 14.86
C VAL A 154 -10.79 -12.18 14.19
N PRO A 155 -10.11 -13.16 14.82
CA PRO A 155 -9.10 -13.97 14.14
C PRO A 155 -9.61 -14.63 12.84
N ALA A 156 -10.85 -15.14 12.82
CA ALA A 156 -11.46 -15.73 11.63
C ALA A 156 -11.65 -14.70 10.50
N LEU A 157 -12.15 -13.50 10.83
CA LEU A 157 -12.24 -12.40 9.87
C LEU A 157 -10.85 -12.01 9.34
N LYS A 158 -9.87 -11.79 10.23
CA LYS A 158 -8.54 -11.34 9.81
C LYS A 158 -7.78 -12.36 8.97
N LYS A 159 -7.99 -13.66 9.21
CA LYS A 159 -7.51 -14.73 8.32
C LYS A 159 -8.16 -14.68 6.95
N ALA A 160 -9.47 -14.44 6.86
CA ALA A 160 -10.14 -14.30 5.57
C ALA A 160 -9.63 -13.08 4.79
N VAL A 161 -9.37 -11.97 5.49
CA VAL A 161 -8.71 -10.79 4.90
C VAL A 161 -7.31 -11.13 4.41
N ALA A 162 -6.50 -11.84 5.21
CA ALA A 162 -5.16 -12.26 4.83
C ALA A 162 -5.16 -13.17 3.58
N GLU A 163 -6.10 -14.10 3.52
CA GLU A 163 -6.32 -14.99 2.38
C GLU A 163 -6.69 -14.19 1.11
N ALA A 164 -7.60 -13.22 1.21
CA ALA A 164 -7.98 -12.35 0.10
C ALA A 164 -6.79 -11.48 -0.39
N ILE A 165 -5.96 -10.98 0.52
CA ILE A 165 -4.72 -10.26 0.17
C ILE A 165 -3.73 -11.18 -0.55
N ARG A 166 -3.61 -12.45 -0.12
CA ARG A 166 -2.76 -13.43 -0.81
C ARG A 166 -3.26 -13.69 -2.23
N GLU A 167 -4.57 -13.87 -2.41
CA GLU A 167 -5.19 -14.04 -3.74
C GLU A 167 -4.93 -12.83 -4.64
N TYR A 168 -5.14 -11.62 -4.12
CA TYR A 168 -4.82 -10.38 -4.81
C TYR A 168 -3.37 -10.32 -5.31
N VAL A 169 -2.39 -10.69 -4.47
CA VAL A 169 -0.97 -10.73 -4.86
C VAL A 169 -0.72 -11.84 -5.89
N ALA A 170 -1.34 -13.01 -5.73
CA ALA A 170 -1.21 -14.12 -6.68
C ALA A 170 -1.76 -13.76 -8.07
N ASP A 171 -2.78 -12.90 -8.13
CA ASP A 171 -3.38 -12.37 -9.35
C ASP A 171 -2.61 -11.16 -9.94
N GLY A 172 -1.46 -10.81 -9.37
CA GLY A 172 -0.55 -9.78 -9.89
C GLY A 172 -0.66 -8.42 -9.21
N GLY A 173 -1.46 -8.31 -8.15
CA GLY A 173 -1.54 -7.11 -7.30
C GLY A 173 -0.22 -6.82 -6.58
N PHE A 174 0.12 -5.55 -6.42
CA PHE A 174 1.34 -5.14 -5.72
C PHE A 174 1.04 -4.88 -4.24
N LEU A 175 1.77 -5.56 -3.35
CA LEU A 175 1.64 -5.37 -1.91
C LEU A 175 2.85 -4.63 -1.35
N PHE A 176 2.59 -3.51 -0.65
CA PHE A 176 3.58 -2.81 0.16
C PHE A 176 3.17 -2.84 1.64
N ALA A 177 3.73 -3.78 2.39
CA ALA A 177 3.45 -3.95 3.81
C ALA A 177 4.64 -3.53 4.67
N MET A 178 4.38 -2.82 5.78
CA MET A 178 5.42 -2.28 6.66
C MET A 178 5.18 -2.59 8.15
N CYS A 179 6.23 -2.38 8.95
CA CYS A 179 6.21 -2.55 10.40
C CYS A 179 5.79 -3.98 10.80
N SER A 180 4.70 -4.13 11.56
CA SER A 180 4.18 -5.42 12.02
C SER A 180 3.33 -6.15 10.98
N ALA A 181 2.80 -5.44 9.97
CA ALA A 181 1.85 -6.01 9.02
C ALA A 181 2.40 -7.23 8.25
N PRO A 182 3.67 -7.27 7.77
CA PRO A 182 4.21 -8.45 7.10
C PRO A 182 4.20 -9.70 8.00
N GLU A 183 4.63 -9.56 9.25
CA GLU A 183 4.72 -10.67 10.21
C GLU A 183 3.34 -11.19 10.58
N THR A 184 2.39 -10.30 10.89
CA THR A 184 1.03 -10.71 11.29
C THR A 184 0.28 -11.34 10.12
N LEU A 185 0.48 -10.84 8.89
CA LEU A 185 -0.09 -11.41 7.67
C LEU A 185 0.44 -12.82 7.43
N GLU A 186 1.76 -13.03 7.53
CA GLU A 186 2.38 -14.34 7.36
C GLU A 186 1.91 -15.33 8.44
N LEU A 187 1.80 -14.91 9.70
CA LEU A 187 1.28 -15.74 10.78
C LEU A 187 -0.17 -16.17 10.54
N ALA A 188 -1.03 -15.25 10.08
CA ALA A 188 -2.43 -15.57 9.77
C ALA A 188 -2.55 -16.62 8.66
N LEU A 189 -1.77 -16.45 7.57
CA LEU A 189 -1.72 -17.38 6.45
C LEU A 189 -1.13 -18.75 6.86
N ALA A 190 -0.04 -18.75 7.63
CA ALA A 190 0.62 -19.98 8.07
C ALA A 190 -0.24 -20.79 9.05
N ALA A 191 -1.04 -20.13 9.88
CA ALA A 191 -1.93 -20.78 10.82
C ALA A 191 -3.11 -21.51 10.13
N GLY A 192 -3.55 -21.00 8.97
CA GLY A 192 -4.73 -21.51 8.28
C GLY A 192 -5.93 -21.66 9.23
N PRO A 193 -6.56 -22.85 9.34
CA PRO A 193 -7.72 -23.04 10.21
C PRO A 193 -7.37 -23.09 11.71
N VAL A 194 -6.09 -23.19 12.09
CA VAL A 194 -5.68 -23.35 13.49
C VAL A 194 -5.81 -22.04 14.24
N ASP A 195 -6.54 -22.04 15.35
CA ASP A 195 -6.58 -20.88 16.24
C ASP A 195 -5.21 -20.68 16.92
N ILE A 196 -4.59 -19.54 16.61
CA ILE A 196 -3.33 -19.10 17.21
C ILE A 196 -3.54 -17.93 18.18
N ALA A 197 -4.79 -17.51 18.36
CA ALA A 197 -5.17 -16.41 19.24
C ALA A 197 -4.86 -16.73 20.69
N ALA A 198 -4.41 -15.71 21.42
CA ALA A 198 -4.17 -15.88 22.83
C ALA A 198 -5.53 -16.05 23.56
N PRO A 199 -5.62 -16.85 24.63
CA PRO A 199 -6.88 -17.08 25.33
C PRO A 199 -7.46 -15.84 26.03
N TYR A 200 -6.73 -14.72 26.03
CA TYR A 200 -7.17 -13.44 26.57
C TYR A 200 -7.73 -12.49 25.50
N SER A 201 -7.53 -12.78 24.20
CA SER A 201 -8.07 -12.00 23.08
C SER A 201 -9.44 -12.50 22.63
#